data_AF-A0A3D5D7H3-F1
#
_entry.id   AF-A0A3D5D7H3-F1
#
_cell.length_a   1.000
_cell.length_b   1.000
_cell.length_c   1.000
_cell.angle_alpha   90.00
_cell.angle_beta   90.00
_cell.angle_gamma   90.00
#
_symmetry.space_group_name_H-M   'P 1'
#
loop_
_entity.id
_entity.type
_entity.pdbx_description
1 polymer ?
#
loop_
_entity_poly.entity_id
_entity_poly.type
_entity_poly.pdbx_seq_one_letter_code
_entity_poly.pdbx_strand_id
1 'polypeptide(L)'
;MYAASTVVFRIPPGKADYAVKAQHRFQRDGLLLSLQPHMHYRGKSFRYEAQYPDGRKELLLNVPDYDFNWQHKYVFAEPKWLPRGTTLRAIGVYDNSAANPYNPDPTKEVFFGLQSEEEMFIGYFGVIWNAPKSAAKD
;
A
#
# COMPACT_ATOMS: atom_id res chain seq x y z
N MET A 1 -11.84 -8.26 -3.45
CA MET A 1 -10.80 -7.27 -3.10
C MET A 1 -9.45 -7.87 -3.47
N TYR A 2 -8.51 -7.08 -3.97
CA TYR A 2 -7.19 -7.53 -4.41
C TYR A 2 -6.10 -6.83 -3.60
N ALA A 3 -4.84 -7.25 -3.73
CA ALA A 3 -3.73 -6.64 -3.00
C ALA A 3 -2.43 -6.61 -3.80
N ALA A 4 -1.66 -5.54 -3.60
CA ALA A 4 -0.23 -5.51 -3.81
C ALA A 4 0.41 -5.68 -2.41
N SER A 5 0.92 -6.88 -2.12
CA SER A 5 1.43 -7.23 -0.79
C SER A 5 2.72 -8.04 -0.88
N THR A 6 3.45 -8.09 0.22
CA THR A 6 4.59 -9.00 0.40
C THR A 6 4.63 -9.49 1.84
N VAL A 7 5.02 -10.76 2.01
CA VAL A 7 5.33 -11.36 3.32
C VAL A 7 6.84 -11.47 3.55
N VAL A 8 7.64 -11.02 2.58
CA VAL A 8 9.09 -11.14 2.61
C VAL A 8 9.69 -9.76 2.81
N PHE A 9 10.02 -9.46 4.06
CA PHE A 9 10.80 -8.29 4.47
C PHE A 9 11.35 -8.53 5.89
N ARG A 10 12.31 -7.70 6.28
CA ARG A 10 12.99 -7.78 7.57
C ARG A 10 13.38 -6.39 8.01
N ILE A 11 12.68 -5.87 9.01
CA ILE A 11 12.89 -4.52 9.54
C ILE A 11 13.95 -4.60 10.63
N PRO A 12 15.14 -4.00 10.44
CA PRO A 12 16.20 -4.06 11.44
C PRO A 12 15.79 -3.32 12.73
N PRO A 13 16.36 -3.71 13.88
CA PRO A 13 16.26 -2.93 15.13
C PRO A 13 16.60 -1.46 14.93
N GLY A 14 15.88 -0.56 15.60
CA GLY A 14 16.16 0.88 15.63
C GLY A 14 15.95 1.65 14.32
N LYS A 15 15.53 1.00 13.23
CA LYS A 15 15.43 1.65 11.91
C LYS A 15 14.15 2.51 11.80
N ALA A 16 14.31 3.83 11.76
CA ALA A 16 13.19 4.77 11.74
C ALA A 16 12.46 4.94 10.39
N ASP A 17 13.10 4.54 9.28
CA ASP A 17 12.60 4.75 7.92
C ASP A 17 12.91 3.54 7.04
N TYR A 18 12.31 2.39 7.34
CA TYR A 18 12.49 1.17 6.55
C TYR A 18 11.38 1.04 5.49
N ALA A 19 11.74 1.15 4.21
CA ALA A 19 10.78 1.09 3.13
C ALA A 19 10.53 -0.36 2.66
N VAL A 20 9.26 -0.75 2.56
CA VAL A 20 8.79 -1.99 1.93
C VAL A 20 7.94 -1.67 0.72
N LYS A 21 8.05 -2.50 -0.31
CA LYS A 21 7.38 -2.31 -1.60
C LYS A 21 6.75 -3.61 -2.06
N ALA A 22 5.56 -3.50 -2.63
CA ALA A 22 4.91 -4.57 -3.37
C ALA A 22 4.23 -4.00 -4.61
N GLN A 23 3.92 -4.86 -5.58
CA GLN A 23 3.28 -4.43 -6.81
C GLN A 23 2.30 -5.45 -7.33
N HIS A 24 1.29 -4.98 -8.05
CA HIS A 24 0.33 -5.80 -8.78
C HIS A 24 0.25 -5.29 -10.22
N ARG A 25 0.57 -6.15 -11.19
CA ARG A 25 0.46 -5.82 -12.62
C ARG A 25 -0.90 -6.25 -13.16
N PHE A 26 -1.65 -5.30 -13.70
CA PHE A 26 -2.98 -5.50 -14.23
C PHE A 26 -2.90 -6.35 -15.51
N GLN A 27 -3.49 -7.55 -15.48
CA GLN A 27 -3.49 -8.46 -16.64
C GLN A 27 -4.60 -8.17 -17.65
N ARG A 28 -5.48 -7.22 -17.32
CA ARG A 28 -6.68 -6.81 -18.04
C ARG A 28 -7.02 -5.37 -17.64
N ASP A 29 -7.85 -4.69 -18.42
CA ASP A 29 -8.32 -3.35 -18.06
C ASP A 29 -9.12 -3.39 -16.75
N GLY A 30 -8.97 -2.35 -15.93
CA GLY A 30 -9.59 -2.31 -14.61
C GLY A 30 -10.09 -0.92 -14.25
N LEU A 31 -11.29 -0.84 -13.65
CA LEU A 31 -11.83 0.36 -13.03
C LEU A 31 -11.52 0.32 -11.53
N LEU A 32 -10.52 1.07 -11.10
CA LEU A 32 -10.07 1.18 -9.72
C LEU A 32 -11.09 1.98 -8.90
N LEU A 33 -11.62 1.36 -7.84
CA LEU A 33 -12.68 1.93 -7.01
C LEU A 33 -12.16 2.47 -5.68
N SER A 34 -11.17 1.80 -5.08
CA SER A 34 -10.68 2.14 -3.75
C SER A 34 -9.29 1.60 -3.48
N LEU A 35 -8.62 2.23 -2.51
CA LEU A 35 -7.33 1.84 -1.96
C LEU A 35 -7.45 1.74 -0.44
N GLN A 36 -6.79 0.77 0.18
CA GLN A 36 -6.80 0.60 1.63
C GLN A 36 -5.42 0.12 2.09
N PRO A 37 -4.56 1.03 2.55
CA PRO A 37 -3.28 0.68 3.17
C PRO A 37 -3.49 -0.11 4.46
N HIS A 38 -2.65 -1.13 4.67
CA HIS A 38 -2.63 -1.91 5.91
C HIS A 38 -1.19 -2.23 6.32
N MET A 39 -0.84 -1.81 7.52
CA MET A 39 0.40 -2.05 8.26
C MET A 39 0.06 -2.18 9.75
N HIS A 40 0.97 -2.72 10.57
CA HIS A 40 0.79 -2.76 12.01
C HIS A 40 1.42 -1.54 12.71
N TYR A 41 1.82 -1.69 13.98
CA TYR A 41 2.20 -0.60 14.86
C TYR A 41 3.37 0.26 14.38
N ARG A 42 4.25 -0.29 13.54
CA ARG A 42 5.41 0.44 13.04
C ARG A 42 5.11 1.19 11.75
N GLY A 43 3.90 1.07 11.20
CA GLY A 43 3.49 1.80 10.02
C GLY A 43 3.66 3.32 10.21
N LYS A 44 4.48 3.96 9.36
CA LYS A 44 4.77 5.40 9.39
C LYS A 44 4.12 6.14 8.24
N SER A 45 4.20 5.59 7.03
CA SER A 45 3.58 6.20 5.83
C SER A 45 3.24 5.13 4.80
N PHE A 46 2.30 5.43 3.91
CA PHE A 46 1.93 4.55 2.81
C PHE A 46 1.52 5.34 1.58
N ARG A 47 1.92 4.88 0.39
CA ARG A 47 1.55 5.48 -0.88
C ARG A 47 1.26 4.43 -1.95
N TYR A 48 0.39 4.80 -2.87
CA TYR A 48 0.10 4.03 -4.08
C TYR A 48 0.49 4.83 -5.32
N GLU A 49 1.23 4.19 -6.22
CA GLU A 49 1.56 4.75 -7.53
C GLU A 49 1.01 3.84 -8.64
N ALA A 50 0.41 4.41 -9.68
CA ALA A 50 0.22 3.73 -10.95
C ALA A 50 1.44 3.99 -11.85
N GLN A 51 2.02 2.93 -12.40
CA GLN A 51 2.94 3.02 -13.53
C GLN A 51 2.26 2.45 -14.77
N TYR A 52 1.98 3.31 -15.75
CA TYR A 52 1.26 2.98 -16.97
C TYR A 52 2.17 2.27 -18.00
N PRO A 53 1.59 1.55 -18.98
CA PRO A 53 2.35 0.88 -20.04
C PRO A 53 3.23 1.82 -20.88
N ASP A 54 2.83 3.09 -21.00
CA ASP A 54 3.56 4.15 -21.70
C ASP A 54 4.74 4.73 -20.87
N GLY A 55 4.95 4.23 -19.65
CA GLY A 55 5.99 4.69 -18.74
C GLY A 55 5.58 5.86 -17.84
N ARG A 56 4.41 6.49 -18.04
CA ARG A 56 3.91 7.53 -17.14
C ARG A 56 3.71 6.96 -15.73
N LYS A 57 3.92 7.82 -14.74
CA LYS A 57 3.68 7.50 -13.33
C LYS A 57 2.70 8.50 -12.74
N GLU A 58 1.81 8.02 -11.89
CA GLU A 58 0.82 8.84 -11.20
C GLU A 58 0.73 8.41 -9.74
N LEU A 59 0.75 9.39 -8.85
CA LEU A 59 0.46 9.18 -7.43
C LEU A 59 -1.06 9.08 -7.25
N LEU A 60 -1.54 7.94 -6.77
CA LEU A 60 -2.97 7.68 -6.58
C LEU A 60 -3.46 7.99 -5.17
N LEU A 61 -2.61 7.72 -4.18
CA LEU A 61 -2.89 7.98 -2.77
C LEU A 61 -1.56 8.20 -2.04
N ASN A 62 -1.54 9.17 -1.14
CA ASN A 62 -0.45 9.43 -0.22
C ASN A 62 -1.00 9.59 1.19
N VAL A 63 -0.58 8.72 2.10
CA VAL A 63 -0.87 8.76 3.54
C VAL A 63 0.48 9.01 4.24
N PRO A 64 0.88 10.29 4.40
CA PRO A 64 2.21 10.63 4.91
C PRO A 64 2.38 10.31 6.40
N ASP A 65 1.30 10.42 7.17
CA ASP A 65 1.24 10.13 8.61
C ASP A 65 0.26 8.98 8.81
N TYR A 66 0.72 7.76 8.59
CA TYR A 66 -0.11 6.57 8.78
C TYR A 66 -0.34 6.33 10.28
N ASP A 67 -1.60 6.12 10.66
CA ASP A 67 -2.00 5.73 12.01
C ASP A 67 -2.62 4.33 11.97
N PHE A 68 -2.07 3.41 12.75
CA PHE A 68 -2.57 2.04 12.90
C PHE A 68 -4.04 1.98 13.34
N ASN A 69 -4.53 3.00 14.07
CA ASN A 69 -5.93 3.09 14.49
C ASN A 69 -6.84 3.62 13.36
N TRP A 70 -6.27 4.20 12.30
CA TRP A 70 -6.97 4.80 11.16
C TRP A 70 -6.75 3.97 9.88
N GLN A 71 -7.26 2.74 9.83
CA GLN A 71 -7.07 1.85 8.67
C GLN A 71 -8.20 1.94 7.63
N HIS A 72 -8.45 3.16 7.17
CA HIS A 72 -9.60 3.46 6.33
C HIS A 72 -9.45 2.98 4.88
N LYS A 73 -10.59 2.66 4.29
CA LYS A 73 -10.73 2.51 2.84
C LYS A 73 -10.94 3.89 2.21
N TYR A 74 -10.04 4.27 1.31
CA TYR A 74 -10.12 5.46 0.48
C TYR A 74 -10.85 5.11 -0.80
N VAL A 75 -12.10 5.56 -0.94
CA VAL A 75 -12.92 5.37 -2.14
C VAL A 75 -12.69 6.56 -3.07
N PHE A 76 -12.44 6.28 -4.35
CA PHE A 76 -12.32 7.35 -5.34
C PHE A 76 -13.67 8.03 -5.53
N ALA A 77 -13.69 9.37 -5.49
CA ALA A 77 -14.89 10.14 -5.85
C ALA A 77 -15.35 9.78 -7.27
N GLU A 78 -14.38 9.60 -8.17
CA GLU A 78 -14.58 9.12 -9.54
C GLU A 78 -13.68 7.89 -9.77
N PRO A 79 -14.26 6.71 -9.98
CA PRO A 79 -13.50 5.50 -10.25
C PRO A 79 -12.50 5.68 -11.39
N LYS A 80 -11.26 5.22 -11.17
CA LYS A 80 -10.17 5.46 -12.13
C LYS A 80 -9.99 4.29 -13.06
N TRP A 81 -10.16 4.51 -14.36
CA TRP A 81 -9.85 3.49 -15.35
C TRP A 81 -8.33 3.35 -15.54
N LEU A 82 -7.84 2.12 -15.46
CA LEU A 82 -6.43 1.75 -15.63
C LEU A 82 -6.31 0.69 -16.73
N PRO A 83 -5.49 0.92 -17.77
CA PRO A 83 -5.33 -0.04 -18.85
C PRO A 83 -4.59 -1.30 -18.36
N ARG A 84 -4.82 -2.42 -19.06
CA ARG A 84 -3.96 -3.61 -19.00
C ARG A 84 -2.50 -3.21 -19.10
N GLY A 85 -1.66 -3.85 -18.30
CA GLY A 85 -0.23 -3.58 -18.23
C GLY A 85 0.16 -2.51 -17.21
N THR A 86 -0.80 -1.73 -16.69
CA THR A 86 -0.57 -0.84 -15.55
C THR A 86 -0.04 -1.64 -14.35
N THR A 87 0.98 -1.12 -13.69
CA THR A 87 1.53 -1.68 -12.46
C THR A 87 1.12 -0.78 -11.30
N LEU A 88 0.27 -1.30 -10.41
CA LEU A 88 -0.07 -0.65 -9.16
C LEU A 88 1.02 -0.98 -8.14
N ARG A 89 1.71 0.03 -7.63
CA ARG A 89 2.83 -0.10 -6.70
C ARG A 89 2.40 0.42 -5.34
N ALA A 90 2.47 -0.44 -4.33
CA ALA A 90 2.30 -0.08 -2.93
C ALA A 90 3.68 0.12 -2.31
N ILE A 91 3.88 1.25 -1.63
CA ILE A 91 5.12 1.57 -0.93
C ILE A 91 4.73 2.06 0.47
N GLY A 92 5.29 1.46 1.50
CA GLY A 92 5.12 1.94 2.86
C GLY A 92 6.44 1.99 3.59
N VAL A 93 6.44 2.74 4.67
CA VAL A 93 7.61 2.98 5.52
C VAL A 93 7.26 2.55 6.92
N TYR A 94 8.19 1.85 7.55
CA TYR A 94 8.11 1.48 8.96
C TYR A 94 9.09 2.28 9.82
N ASP A 95 8.67 2.59 11.04
CA ASP A 95 9.49 3.13 12.11
C ASP A 95 9.64 2.10 13.23
N ASN A 96 10.76 1.37 13.21
CA ASN A 96 11.18 0.46 14.28
C ASN A 96 12.17 1.13 15.25
N SER A 97 12.19 2.46 15.34
CA SER A 97 13.02 3.17 16.32
C SER A 97 12.33 3.27 17.68
N ALA A 98 13.11 3.66 18.70
CA ALA A 98 12.59 3.94 20.04
C ALA A 98 11.77 5.25 20.11
N ALA A 99 11.77 6.06 19.05
CA ALA A 99 10.99 7.30 18.99
C ALA A 99 9.53 7.06 18.58
N ASN A 100 9.21 5.91 17.99
CA ASN A 100 7.83 5.53 17.68
C ASN A 100 7.12 5.07 18.97
N PRO A 101 6.13 5.81 19.49
CA PRO A 101 5.45 5.47 20.75
C PRO A 101 4.61 4.19 20.65
N TYR A 102 4.31 3.72 19.44
CA TYR A 102 3.57 2.49 19.20
C TYR A 102 4.48 1.26 19.07
N ASN A 103 5.80 1.44 19.00
CA ASN A 103 6.74 0.33 18.85
C ASN A 103 6.89 -0.44 20.18
N PRO A 104 6.43 -1.71 20.27
CA PRO A 104 6.48 -2.46 21.52
C PRO A 104 7.91 -2.86 21.93
N ASP A 105 8.83 -3.00 20.98
CA ASP A 105 10.22 -3.36 21.24
C ASP A 105 11.12 -2.91 20.08
N PRO A 106 11.84 -1.77 20.21
CA PRO A 106 12.71 -1.25 19.15
C PRO A 106 14.04 -2.01 19.01
N THR A 107 14.34 -2.94 19.92
CA THR A 107 15.59 -3.72 19.90
C THR A 107 15.47 -4.99 19.07
N LYS A 108 14.24 -5.36 18.70
CA LYS A 108 13.96 -6.57 17.92
C LYS A 108 13.97 -6.31 16.43
N GLU A 109 14.41 -7.33 15.72
CA GLU A 109 14.18 -7.45 14.29
C GLU A 109 12.75 -7.93 14.05
N VAL A 110 12.07 -7.33 13.07
CA VAL A 110 10.64 -7.55 12.83
C VAL A 110 10.41 -8.08 11.42
N PHE A 111 9.51 -9.05 11.31
CA PHE A 111 9.17 -9.75 10.07
C PHE A 111 7.67 -9.66 9.81
N PHE A 112 7.24 -10.24 8.69
CA PHE A 112 5.82 -10.47 8.47
C PHE A 112 5.24 -11.39 9.56
N GLY A 113 4.07 -11.05 10.06
CA GLY A 113 3.33 -11.85 11.02
C GLY A 113 1.89 -11.38 11.20
N LEU A 114 1.09 -12.17 11.91
CA LEU A 114 -0.34 -11.91 12.08
C LEU A 114 -0.63 -11.04 13.30
N GLN A 115 0.28 -10.97 14.26
CA GLN A 115 0.11 -10.17 15.47
C GLN A 115 0.50 -8.72 15.22
N SER A 116 -0.16 -7.77 15.90
CA SER A 116 0.11 -6.34 15.73
C SER A 116 1.53 -5.92 16.18
N GLU A 117 2.19 -6.74 17.01
CA GLU A 117 3.59 -6.55 17.40
C GLU A 117 4.60 -7.08 16.36
N GLU A 118 4.15 -7.96 15.46
CA GLU A 118 4.79 -8.29 14.20
C GLU A 118 4.37 -7.26 13.13
N GLU A 119 4.59 -7.51 11.85
CA GLU A 119 4.17 -6.57 10.80
C GLU A 119 3.43 -7.21 9.64
N MET A 120 2.65 -6.39 8.93
CA MET A 120 2.08 -6.72 7.64
C MET A 120 2.37 -5.62 6.63
N PHE A 121 2.57 -6.01 5.37
CA PHE A 121 2.63 -5.07 4.26
C PHE A 121 1.57 -5.40 3.21
N ILE A 122 0.41 -4.74 3.31
CA ILE A 122 -0.70 -5.00 2.40
C ILE A 122 -1.26 -3.70 1.83
N GLY A 123 -1.08 -3.51 0.52
CA GLY A 123 -1.79 -2.49 -0.23
C GLY A 123 -3.06 -3.05 -0.84
N TYR A 124 -4.18 -3.07 -0.12
CA TYR A 124 -5.46 -3.53 -0.67
C TYR A 124 -5.99 -2.55 -1.72
N PHE A 125 -6.72 -3.07 -2.69
CA PHE A 125 -7.44 -2.28 -3.67
C PHE A 125 -8.73 -2.98 -4.15
N GLY A 126 -9.74 -2.15 -4.43
CA GLY A 126 -10.99 -2.58 -5.06
C GLY A 126 -10.97 -2.22 -6.55
N VAL A 127 -11.30 -3.18 -7.42
CA VAL A 127 -11.30 -2.98 -8.87
C VAL A 127 -12.38 -3.83 -9.52
N ILE A 128 -13.02 -3.29 -10.56
CA ILE A 128 -13.86 -4.05 -11.48
C ILE A 128 -13.02 -4.31 -12.73
N TRP A 129 -12.92 -5.58 -13.10
CA TRP A 129 -12.14 -6.01 -14.26
C TRP A 129 -12.95 -5.99 -15.55
N ASN A 130 -12.25 -5.86 -16.68
CA ASN A 130 -12.83 -5.81 -18.03
C ASN A 130 -13.85 -4.66 -18.19
N ALA A 131 -13.71 -3.60 -17.39
CA ALA A 131 -14.53 -2.41 -17.51
C ALA A 131 -14.12 -1.61 -18.76
N PRO A 132 -15.06 -1.18 -19.61
CA PRO A 132 -14.74 -0.30 -20.73
C PRO A 132 -14.21 1.04 -20.22
N LYS A 133 -13.38 1.72 -21.01
CA LYS A 133 -12.83 3.04 -20.63
C LYS A 133 -13.93 4.07 -20.32
N SER A 134 -15.07 3.96 -21.01
CA SER A 134 -16.27 4.79 -20.79
C SER A 134 -16.94 4.60 -19.42
N ALA A 135 -16.50 3.63 -18.60
CA ALA A 135 -17.00 3.46 -17.24
C ALA A 135 -16.39 4.43 -16.23
N ALA A 136 -15.28 5.10 -16.58
CA ALA A 136 -14.80 6.27 -15.83
C ALA A 136 -15.54 7.52 -16.34
N LYS A 137 -15.89 8.43 -15.43
CA LYS A 137 -16.32 9.79 -15.81
C LYS A 137 -15.08 10.61 -16.17
N ASP A 138 -15.21 11.50 -17.15
CA ASP A 138 -14.12 12.35 -17.66
C ASP A 138 -13.59 13.32 -16.62
#